data_AF-A0A352IW94-F1
#
_entry.id   AF-A0A352IW94-F1
#
_cell.length_a   1.000
_cell.length_b   1.000
_cell.length_c   1.000
_cell.angle_alpha   90.00
_cell.angle_beta   90.00
_cell.angle_gamma   90.00
#
_symmetry.space_group_name_H-M   'P 1'
#
loop_
_entity.id
_entity.type
_entity.pdbx_description
1 polymer ?
#
loop_
_entity_poly.entity_id
_entity_poly.type
_entity_poly.pdbx_seq_one_letter_code
_entity_poly.pdbx_strand_id
1 'polypeptide(L)' 'NGFVLSGGRGLPAIRTVKAMIDGTEARIDSPNGRIDGLLFDLSGYRRAIEPLRETCGW' A
#
# COMPACT_ATOMS: atom_id res chain seq x y z
N ASN A 1 -18.62 3.31 -9.27
CA ASN A 1 -18.48 1.92 -8.79
C ASN A 1 -17.00 1.55 -8.72
N GLY A 2 -16.37 1.68 -7.56
CA GLY A 2 -14.97 1.34 -7.33
C GLY A 2 -14.81 0.27 -6.27
N PHE A 3 -13.62 -0.31 -6.15
CA PHE A 3 -13.26 -1.26 -5.11
C PHE A 3 -12.39 -0.57 -4.07
N VAL A 4 -12.63 -0.86 -2.78
CA VAL A 4 -11.73 -0.46 -1.69
C VAL A 4 -11.06 -1.72 -1.16
N LEU A 5 -9.72 -1.71 -1.18
CA LEU A 5 -8.93 -2.75 -0.55
C LEU A 5 -8.47 -2.27 0.83
N SER A 6 -8.76 -3.06 1.85
CA SER A 6 -8.27 -2.83 3.21
C SER A 6 -7.28 -3.93 3.57
N GLY A 7 -5.99 -3.58 3.58
CA GLY A 7 -4.88 -4.51 3.83
C GLY A 7 -4.63 -4.86 5.30
N GLY A 8 -5.52 -4.44 6.22
CA GLY A 8 -5.40 -4.75 7.64
C GLY A 8 -5.73 -3.55 8.54
N ARG A 9 -5.44 -3.70 9.84
CA ARG A 9 -5.58 -2.63 10.86
C ARG A 9 -4.42 -2.69 11.85
N GLY A 10 -4.13 -1.58 12.52
CA GLY A 10 -3.10 -1.50 13.56
C GLY A 10 -1.69 -1.83 13.04
N LEU A 11 -0.86 -2.44 13.90
CA LEU A 11 0.54 -2.75 13.58
C LEU A 11 0.74 -3.59 12.30
N PRO A 12 -0.10 -4.61 11.98
CA PRO A 12 -0.02 -5.30 10.69
C PRO A 12 -0.12 -4.37 9.48
N ALA A 13 -1.08 -3.44 9.48
CA ALA A 13 -1.24 -2.48 8.38
C ALA A 13 -0.05 -1.50 8.28
N ILE A 14 0.47 -1.06 9.42
CA ILE A 14 1.67 -0.21 9.47
C ILE A 14 2.86 -0.93 8.84
N ARG A 15 3.05 -2.22 9.13
CA ARG A 15 4.13 -3.02 8.51
C ARG A 15 3.97 -3.13 7.00
N THR A 16 2.75 -3.35 6.51
CA THR A 16 2.46 -3.39 5.06
C THR A 16 2.85 -2.07 4.39
N VAL A 17 2.40 -0.93 4.94
CA VAL A 17 2.76 0.39 4.42
C VAL A 17 4.27 0.60 4.44
N LYS A 18 4.95 0.24 5.54
CA LYS A 18 6.41 0.34 5.64
C LYS A 18 7.13 -0.48 4.58
N ALA A 19 6.68 -1.71 4.29
CA ALA A 19 7.25 -2.53 3.23
C ALA A 19 7.06 -1.89 1.84
N MET A 20 5.92 -1.24 1.60
CA MET A 20 5.64 -0.54 0.35
C MET A 20 6.49 0.72 0.15
N ILE A 21 6.92 1.41 1.23
CA ILE A 21 7.82 2.57 1.14
C ILE A 21 9.13 2.22 0.44
N ASP A 22 9.64 1.02 0.72
CA ASP A 22 10.92 0.55 0.21
C ASP A 22 10.81 -0.19 -1.13
N GLY A 23 9.59 -0.49 -1.57
CA GLY A 23 9.30 -1.09 -2.87
C GLY A 23 9.18 -0.07 -4.00
N THR A 24 9.35 -0.55 -5.22
CA THR A 24 9.07 0.21 -6.46
C THR A 24 7.70 -0.15 -7.03
N GLU A 25 7.15 -1.30 -6.66
CA GLU A 25 5.88 -1.81 -7.18
C GLU A 25 5.12 -2.60 -6.10
N ALA A 26 3.80 -2.64 -6.20
CA ALA A 26 2.94 -3.57 -5.44
C ALA A 26 2.02 -4.33 -6.38
N ARG A 27 1.97 -5.65 -6.21
CA ARG A 27 1.03 -6.53 -6.93
C ARG A 27 -0.07 -7.02 -6.01
N ILE A 28 -1.29 -7.09 -6.52
CA ILE A 28 -2.41 -7.76 -5.86
C ILE A 28 -2.46 -9.21 -6.35
N ASP A 29 -2.31 -10.16 -5.43
CA ASP A 29 -2.61 -11.57 -5.66
C ASP A 29 -3.98 -11.88 -5.04
N SER A 30 -4.91 -12.42 -5.83
CA SER A 30 -6.30 -12.61 -5.41
C SER A 30 -6.99 -13.77 -6.13
N PRO A 31 -7.86 -14.53 -5.46
CA PRO A 31 -8.73 -15.50 -6.13
C PRO A 31 -9.79 -14.85 -7.02
N ASN A 32 -10.04 -13.54 -6.87
CA ASN A 32 -10.93 -12.79 -7.74
C ASN A 32 -10.16 -12.26 -8.95
N GLY A 33 -10.33 -12.91 -10.10
CA GLY A 33 -9.64 -12.55 -11.34
C GLY A 33 -9.91 -11.13 -11.87
N ARG A 34 -10.86 -10.39 -11.30
CA ARG A 34 -11.08 -8.97 -11.64
C ARG A 34 -10.02 -8.03 -11.06
N ILE A 35 -9.33 -8.46 -9.99
CA ILE A 35 -8.33 -7.66 -9.28
C ILE A 35 -6.98 -8.36 -9.14
N ASP A 36 -6.92 -9.65 -9.46
CA ASP A 36 -5.68 -10.41 -9.50
C ASP A 36 -4.71 -9.86 -10.55
N GLY A 37 -3.43 -9.80 -10.19
CA GLY A 37 -2.37 -9.29 -11.06
C GLY A 37 -2.30 -7.76 -11.20
N LEU A 38 -3.18 -7.01 -10.54
CA LEU A 38 -3.10 -5.53 -10.57
C LEU A 38 -1.76 -5.07 -10.01
N LEU A 39 -1.03 -4.30 -10.81
CA LEU A 39 0.28 -3.75 -10.49
C LEU A 39 0.16 -2.24 -10.24
N PHE A 40 0.71 -1.79 -9.13
CA PHE A 40 0.76 -0.39 -8.74
C PHE A 40 2.21 0.06 -8.74
N ASP A 41 2.49 1.09 -9.53
CA ASP A 41 3.76 1.81 -9.45
C ASP A 41 3.84 2.55 -8.12
N LEU A 42 4.86 2.24 -7.34
CA LEU A 42 5.15 2.89 -6.06
C LEU A 42 6.27 3.93 -6.20
N SER A 43 6.70 4.24 -7.42
CA SER A 43 7.62 5.34 -7.68
C SER A 43 7.05 6.64 -7.10
N GLY A 44 7.78 7.23 -6.15
CA GLY A 44 7.35 8.44 -5.44
C GLY A 44 6.42 8.20 -4.25
N TYR A 45 6.00 6.97 -3.97
CA TYR A 45 5.14 6.63 -2.83
C TYR A 45 5.77 7.08 -1.49
N ARG A 46 7.08 6.86 -1.32
CA ARG A 46 7.84 7.32 -0.14
C ARG A 46 7.64 8.81 0.14
N ARG A 47 7.66 9.65 -0.90
CA ARG A 47 7.48 11.11 -0.78
C ARG A 47 6.01 11.46 -0.58
N ALA A 48 5.10 10.76 -1.28
CA ALA A 48 3.66 11.01 -1.19
C ALA A 48 3.11 10.80 0.24
N ILE A 49 3.67 9.86 1.00
CA ILE A 49 3.22 9.57 2.37
C ILE A 49 4.00 10.29 3.48
N GLU A 50 5.00 11.10 3.12
CA GLU A 50 5.84 11.83 4.09
C GLU A 50 5.02 12.66 5.09
N PRO A 51 3.98 13.42 4.69
CA PRO A 51 3.16 14.19 5.63
C PRO A 51 2.43 13.31 6.66
N LEU A 52 2.03 12.09 6.26
CA LEU A 52 1.38 11.13 7.14
C LEU A 52 2.37 10.59 8.18
N ARG A 53 3.61 10.33 7.77
CA ARG A 53 4.67 9.84 8.67
C ARG A 53 5.04 10.87 9.72
N GLU A 54 5.19 12.13 9.31
CA GLU A 54 5.48 13.23 10.22
C GLU A 54 4.36 13.41 11.25
N THR A 55 3.10 13.42 10.78
CA THR A 55 1.92 13.56 11.66
C THR A 55 1.80 12.40 12.66
N CYS A 56 2.13 11.18 12.24
CA CYS A 56 2.02 9.99 13.07
C CYS A 56 3.28 9.65 13.87
N GLY A 57 4.37 10.42 13.74
CA GLY A 57 5.64 10.20 14.45
C GLY A 57 6.37 8.91 14.04
N TRP A 58 6.33 8.57 12.75
CA TRP A 58 6.85 7.31 12.20
C TRP A 58 8.28 7.36 11.66
#